data_AF-A0A951CYV3-F1
#
_entry.id   AF-A0A951CYV3-F1
#
_cell.length_a   1.000
_cell.length_b   1.000
_cell.length_c   1.000
_cell.angle_alpha   90.00
_cell.angle_beta   90.00
_cell.angle_gamma   90.00
#
_symmetry.space_group_name_H-M   'P 1'
#
loop_
_entity.id
_entity.type
_entity.pdbx_description
1 polymer ?
#
loop_
_entity_poly.entity_id
_entity_poly.type
_entity_poly.pdbx_seq_one_letter_code
_entity_poly.pdbx_strand_id
1 'polypeptide(L)'
;MRPIATVTTTTTTTVSDPNTPVLVTAQNVPPKGYKLTAARVERIAAAALTIKAELRRHPRAIPYEYTKGPGQWQVSWFSPGPKQVELAQVYVDDATGSVTQVWTGFQVAWTMARGYPGAFGRRVNAWYVWIPLCVLFIAPFLPWRRTRARADGPRRRAWSLLHVDLLALLGLSVSLAFFNHGTIGISTPLIYPFMLYLLVRMLLLGFGRGRPREPLRVYVPVAWLVIGTIFLVGFRVGLNIVNSNVIDVGYAGVIGADKVLHDKPLYGNWPKDNASGDTYGPVAYYAYVPFRVIFGWSGKWDPGDGWDSLPAAHAAAIVFDLLTLFGLYWLGRRVRGPTLGVVLAYAWAAYPFTLWTLTSNTNDALVSLLLVVALLVITSAPARGVVGALAGLTKFAPFALAPLLLRGVGPPPHRRDVVRYVIAFTLTVVVAMLPVLLHDNLHSFWRDTIAYQAGRSSPFSIW
;
A
#
# COMPACT_ATOMS: atom_id res chain seq x y z
N MET A 1 65.03 -10.60 0.73
CA MET A 1 64.30 -9.32 0.86
C MET A 1 62.81 -9.63 0.88
N ARG A 2 62.11 -9.33 1.98
CA ARG A 2 60.66 -9.55 2.12
C ARG A 2 59.91 -8.42 1.40
N PRO A 3 58.80 -8.70 0.68
CA PRO A 3 57.98 -7.66 0.08
C PRO A 3 57.15 -6.96 1.16
N ILE A 4 57.15 -5.63 1.12
CA ILE A 4 56.35 -4.75 1.96
C ILE A 4 54.91 -4.79 1.46
N ALA A 5 53.98 -5.24 2.31
CA ALA A 5 52.56 -5.18 2.04
C ALA A 5 52.05 -3.76 2.37
N THR A 6 51.63 -3.02 1.36
CA THR A 6 50.94 -1.73 1.53
C THR A 6 49.51 -2.00 1.97
N VAL A 7 49.21 -1.74 3.25
CA VAL A 7 47.84 -1.77 3.78
C VAL A 7 47.15 -0.48 3.37
N THR A 8 46.28 -0.54 2.35
CA THR A 8 45.39 0.56 2.01
C THR A 8 44.22 0.56 2.98
N THR A 9 44.27 1.45 3.98
CA THR A 9 43.14 1.70 4.87
C THR A 9 42.04 2.40 4.08
N THR A 10 41.04 1.64 3.63
CA THR A 10 39.82 2.22 3.05
C THR A 10 38.99 2.83 4.16
N THR A 11 39.17 4.13 4.41
CA THR A 11 38.27 4.91 5.27
C THR A 11 36.89 4.91 4.64
N THR A 12 36.01 4.04 5.12
CA THR A 12 34.58 4.07 4.76
C THR A 12 33.98 5.33 5.37
N THR A 13 33.98 6.44 4.65
CA THR A 13 33.15 7.60 4.99
C THR A 13 31.69 7.17 4.83
N THR A 14 31.08 6.73 5.92
CA THR A 14 29.62 6.69 6.04
C THR A 14 29.14 8.13 5.91
N VAL A 15 28.64 8.49 4.72
CA VAL A 15 27.86 9.71 4.55
C VAL A 15 26.63 9.53 5.43
N SER A 16 26.61 10.16 6.61
CA SER A 16 25.40 10.19 7.43
C SER A 16 24.32 10.89 6.62
N ASP A 17 23.13 10.31 6.55
CA ASP A 17 21.96 10.97 5.97
C ASP A 17 21.88 12.39 6.58
N PRO A 18 21.94 13.45 5.75
CA PRO A 18 21.94 14.83 6.24
C PRO A 18 20.69 15.15 7.06
N ASN A 19 19.61 14.37 6.95
CA ASN A 19 18.40 14.51 7.75
C ASN A 19 18.39 13.67 9.04
N THR A 20 19.50 13.01 9.39
CA THR A 20 19.62 12.30 10.67
C THR A 20 19.62 13.31 11.81
N PRO A 21 18.70 13.21 12.79
CA PRO A 21 18.73 14.08 13.96
C PRO A 21 20.01 13.87 14.77
N VAL A 22 20.75 14.95 15.04
CA VAL A 22 21.97 14.95 15.86
C VAL A 22 21.70 15.69 17.16
N LEU A 23 21.80 14.98 18.29
CA LEU A 23 21.51 15.52 19.62
C LEU A 23 22.46 16.67 19.96
N VAL A 24 21.92 17.77 20.46
CA VAL A 24 22.66 18.93 20.96
C VAL A 24 22.60 18.94 22.48
N THR A 25 23.75 18.74 23.13
CA THR A 25 23.84 18.71 24.60
C THR A 25 24.17 20.08 25.19
N ALA A 26 24.81 20.97 24.41
CA ALA A 26 25.16 22.31 24.86
C ALA A 26 23.96 23.26 24.75
N GLN A 27 23.37 23.62 25.89
CA GLN A 27 22.11 24.38 25.91
C GLN A 27 22.23 25.85 25.49
N ASN A 28 23.37 26.49 25.78
CA ASN A 28 23.57 27.93 25.61
C ASN A 28 24.61 28.30 24.55
N VAL A 29 25.14 27.32 23.83
CA VAL A 29 26.13 27.53 22.76
C VAL A 29 25.54 27.01 21.45
N PRO A 30 25.43 27.85 20.40
CA PRO A 30 24.95 27.38 19.11
C PRO A 30 25.89 26.30 18.53
N PRO A 31 25.35 25.19 18.01
CA PRO A 31 26.14 24.24 17.23
C PRO A 31 26.81 24.92 16.03
N LYS A 32 27.90 24.32 15.52
CA LYS A 32 28.62 24.85 14.37
C LYS A 32 27.67 25.01 13.16
N GLY A 33 27.59 26.22 12.62
CA GLY A 33 26.73 26.54 11.48
C GLY A 33 25.29 26.93 11.83
N TYR A 34 24.94 27.00 13.11
CA TYR A 34 23.64 27.43 13.61
C TYR A 34 23.74 28.75 14.37
N LYS A 35 22.66 29.53 14.35
CA LYS A 35 22.52 30.82 15.02
C LYS A 35 21.83 30.70 16.36
N LEU A 36 20.81 29.84 16.47
CA LEU A 36 20.04 29.66 17.69
C LEU A 36 20.75 28.70 18.66
N THR A 37 20.48 28.85 19.96
CA THR A 37 20.90 27.89 20.98
C THR A 37 19.79 26.88 21.24
N ALA A 38 20.12 25.68 21.71
CA ALA A 38 19.13 24.66 22.08
C ALA A 38 18.09 25.21 23.07
N ALA A 39 18.50 25.92 24.13
CA ALA A 39 17.58 26.55 25.09
C ALA A 39 16.69 27.65 24.49
N ARG A 40 17.13 28.31 23.40
CA ARG A 40 16.28 29.28 22.69
C ARG A 40 15.26 28.57 21.81
N VAL A 41 15.68 27.54 21.10
CA VAL A 41 14.81 26.75 20.22
C VAL A 41 13.75 25.99 21.02
N GLU A 42 14.13 25.38 22.15
CA GLU A 42 13.18 24.71 23.05
C GLU A 42 12.09 25.68 23.50
N ARG A 43 12.46 26.91 23.92
CA ARG A 43 11.48 27.95 24.30
C ARG A 43 10.55 28.35 23.15
N ILE A 44 11.09 28.49 21.94
CA ILE A 44 10.29 28.80 20.75
C ILE A 44 9.29 27.66 20.48
N ALA A 45 9.77 26.41 20.50
CA ALA A 45 8.96 25.24 20.23
C ALA A 45 7.90 25.00 21.33
N ALA A 46 8.25 25.18 22.60
CA ALA A 46 7.34 25.10 23.75
C ALA A 46 6.28 26.20 23.75
N ALA A 47 6.49 27.30 23.02
CA ALA A 47 5.51 28.37 22.90
C ALA A 47 4.30 28.00 22.03
N ALA A 48 4.45 27.02 21.13
CA ALA A 48 3.41 26.57 20.22
C ALA A 48 2.18 26.03 20.96
N LEU A 49 0.97 26.46 20.56
CA LEU A 49 -0.28 26.12 21.27
C LEU A 49 -0.52 24.61 21.38
N THR A 50 -0.23 23.86 20.31
CA THR A 50 -0.36 22.40 20.28
C THR A 50 0.59 21.73 21.29
N ILE A 51 1.83 22.21 21.38
CA ILE A 51 2.81 21.70 22.36
C ILE A 51 2.40 22.06 23.78
N LYS A 52 1.95 23.28 24.04
CA LYS A 52 1.40 23.66 25.35
C LYS A 52 0.23 22.78 25.77
N ALA A 53 -0.64 22.39 24.85
CA ALA A 53 -1.73 21.46 25.14
C ALA A 53 -1.21 20.06 25.49
N GLU A 54 -0.22 19.58 24.73
CA GLU A 54 0.35 18.24 24.94
C GLU A 54 1.17 18.15 26.23
N LEU A 55 1.99 19.15 26.55
CA LEU A 55 2.74 19.23 27.80
C LEU A 55 1.84 19.38 29.03
N ARG A 56 0.64 19.96 28.89
CA ARG A 56 -0.36 19.93 29.97
C ARG A 56 -0.89 18.52 30.23
N ARG A 57 -1.01 17.68 29.20
CA ARG A 57 -1.39 16.26 29.33
C ARG A 57 -0.23 15.41 29.85
N HIS A 58 1.00 15.81 29.53
CA HIS A 58 2.23 15.11 29.88
C HIS A 58 3.22 16.02 30.64
N PRO A 59 2.91 16.41 31.90
CA PRO A 59 3.70 17.41 32.63
C PRO A 59 5.12 16.95 33.00
N ARG A 60 5.41 15.65 32.87
CA ARG A 60 6.74 15.05 33.13
C ARG A 60 7.52 14.75 31.84
N ALA A 61 7.10 15.31 30.71
CA ALA A 61 7.78 15.07 29.44
C ALA A 61 9.17 15.74 29.45
N ILE A 62 10.15 15.05 28.87
CA ILE A 62 11.56 15.47 28.86
C ILE A 62 11.92 15.95 27.45
N PRO A 63 12.38 17.21 27.29
CA PRO A 63 12.80 17.75 26.00
C PRO A 63 14.20 17.24 25.60
N TYR A 64 14.39 17.11 24.29
CA TYR A 64 15.70 16.94 23.65
C TYR A 64 15.73 17.75 22.35
N GLU A 65 16.84 18.47 22.14
CA GLU A 65 17.06 19.30 20.97
C GLU A 65 18.04 18.62 20.02
N TYR A 66 17.69 18.59 18.74
CA TYR A 66 18.47 18.00 17.68
C TYR A 66 18.66 19.01 16.56
N THR A 67 19.79 18.92 15.88
CA THR A 67 19.96 19.49 14.55
C THR A 67 19.55 18.46 13.50
N LYS A 68 18.95 18.89 12.39
CA LYS A 68 18.41 18.00 11.36
C LYS A 68 18.63 18.57 9.97
N GLY A 69 19.82 18.35 9.42
CA GLY A 69 20.23 18.97 8.16
C GLY A 69 20.48 20.47 8.28
N PRO A 70 21.06 21.13 7.28
CA PRO A 70 21.48 22.53 7.40
C PRO A 70 20.31 23.48 7.74
N GLY A 71 20.45 24.24 8.83
CA GLY A 71 19.52 25.33 9.19
C GLY A 71 18.18 24.89 9.79
N GLN A 72 18.01 23.60 10.12
CA GLN A 72 16.78 23.10 10.72
C GLN A 72 17.03 22.44 12.08
N TRP A 73 16.24 22.86 13.06
CA TRP A 73 16.19 22.24 14.38
C TRP A 73 15.00 21.29 14.49
N GLN A 74 15.15 20.25 15.29
CA GLN A 74 14.08 19.40 15.80
C GLN A 74 14.09 19.46 17.33
N VAL A 75 12.96 19.77 17.95
CA VAL A 75 12.78 19.62 19.40
C VAL A 75 11.75 18.53 19.63
N SER A 76 12.11 17.54 20.44
CA SER A 76 11.28 16.39 20.73
C SER A 76 11.06 16.26 22.23
N TRP A 77 9.84 15.92 22.64
CA TRP A 77 9.50 15.65 24.04
C TRP A 77 9.16 14.18 24.22
N PHE A 78 9.73 13.56 25.24
CA PHE A 78 9.58 12.14 25.50
C PHE A 78 8.91 11.87 26.85
N SER A 79 8.20 10.74 26.95
CA SER A 79 7.69 10.26 28.22
C SER A 79 8.83 9.94 29.20
N PRO A 80 8.60 10.06 30.52
CA PRO A 80 9.63 9.73 31.52
C PRO A 80 9.82 8.21 31.62
N GLY A 81 11.02 7.79 32.06
CA GLY A 81 11.34 6.40 32.37
C GLY A 81 12.29 5.74 31.37
N PRO A 82 12.63 4.45 31.57
CA PRO A 82 13.66 3.76 30.79
C PRO A 82 13.22 3.40 29.36
N LYS A 83 11.91 3.40 29.07
CA LYS A 83 11.34 3.17 27.74
C LYS A 83 10.62 4.43 27.28
N GLN A 84 11.40 5.44 26.97
CA GLN A 84 10.91 6.73 26.50
C GLN A 84 10.15 6.57 25.19
N VAL A 85 8.97 7.19 25.11
CA VAL A 85 8.15 7.30 23.90
C VAL A 85 8.12 8.76 23.51
N GLU A 86 8.40 9.07 22.25
CA GLU A 86 8.30 10.44 21.74
C GLU A 86 6.83 10.86 21.65
N LEU A 87 6.47 11.90 22.38
CA LEU A 87 5.10 12.40 22.54
C LEU A 87 4.80 13.55 21.58
N ALA A 88 5.79 14.41 21.36
CA ALA A 88 5.67 15.60 20.54
C ALA A 88 6.99 15.93 19.84
N GLN A 89 6.89 16.52 18.66
CA GLN A 89 8.02 16.86 17.81
C GLN A 89 7.76 18.19 17.08
N VAL A 90 8.71 19.11 17.11
CA VAL A 90 8.62 20.43 16.48
C VAL A 90 9.82 20.66 15.60
N TYR A 91 9.61 21.24 14.41
CA TYR A 91 10.70 21.78 13.60
C TYR A 91 10.74 23.29 13.66
N VAL A 92 11.95 23.83 13.79
CA VAL A 92 12.21 25.27 13.84
C VAL A 92 13.28 25.61 12.82
N ASP A 93 13.01 26.64 12.01
CA ASP A 93 14.00 27.21 11.10
C ASP A 93 15.01 28.05 11.89
N ASP A 94 16.30 27.76 11.75
CA ASP A 94 17.36 28.41 12.52
C ASP A 94 17.56 29.89 12.15
N ALA A 95 17.37 30.23 10.87
CA ALA A 95 17.61 31.58 10.39
C ALA A 95 16.57 32.58 10.89
N THR A 96 15.30 32.15 10.94
CA THR A 96 14.15 32.99 11.29
C THR A 96 13.64 32.76 12.72
N GLY A 97 13.95 31.62 13.33
CA GLY A 97 13.33 31.18 14.58
C GLY A 97 11.85 30.86 14.46
N SER A 98 11.35 30.63 13.24
CA SER A 98 9.95 30.29 12.99
C SER A 98 9.71 28.79 13.18
N VAL A 99 8.59 28.46 13.83
CA VAL A 99 8.11 27.08 13.91
C VAL A 99 7.55 26.69 12.55
N THR A 100 8.19 25.73 11.89
CA THR A 100 7.80 25.28 10.54
C THR A 100 6.86 24.10 10.57
N GLN A 101 6.96 23.23 11.59
CA GLN A 101 6.08 22.08 11.75
C GLN A 101 5.89 21.70 13.23
N VAL A 102 4.72 21.17 13.57
CA VAL A 102 4.37 20.72 14.92
C VAL A 102 3.59 19.41 14.83
N TRP A 103 4.08 18.37 15.48
CA TRP A 103 3.50 17.02 15.46
C TRP A 103 3.32 16.49 16.88
N THR A 104 2.21 15.82 17.14
CA THR A 104 1.89 15.20 18.43
C THR A 104 1.21 13.85 18.23
N GLY A 105 1.19 13.02 19.27
CA GLY A 105 0.52 11.71 19.24
C GLY A 105 1.06 10.80 18.12
N PHE A 106 0.17 10.13 17.40
CA PHE A 106 0.58 9.18 16.36
C PHE A 106 1.38 9.82 15.20
N GLN A 107 1.21 11.12 14.92
CA GLN A 107 1.92 11.77 13.81
C GLN A 107 3.44 11.88 14.06
N VAL A 108 3.88 11.73 15.31
CA VAL A 108 5.30 11.65 15.65
C VAL A 108 5.89 10.37 15.08
N ALA A 109 5.37 9.21 15.49
CA ALA A 109 5.83 7.89 15.05
C ALA A 109 5.45 7.56 13.60
N TRP A 110 4.40 8.17 13.06
CA TRP A 110 3.85 7.87 11.73
C TRP A 110 3.90 9.10 10.83
N THR A 111 5.03 9.30 10.15
CA THR A 111 5.21 10.44 9.23
C THR A 111 4.19 10.46 8.10
N MET A 112 3.72 9.29 7.64
CA MET A 112 2.62 9.18 6.67
C MET A 112 1.29 9.77 7.17
N ALA A 113 1.09 9.91 8.48
CA ALA A 113 -0.08 10.57 9.06
C ALA A 113 -0.01 12.11 9.01
N ARG A 114 1.09 12.69 8.51
CA ARG A 114 1.33 14.14 8.46
C ARG A 114 0.73 14.81 7.22
N GLY A 115 0.25 14.04 6.24
CA GLY A 115 -0.38 14.57 5.02
C GLY A 115 0.59 15.28 4.07
N TYR A 116 1.86 14.87 4.05
CA TYR A 116 2.83 15.50 3.16
C TYR A 116 2.44 15.31 1.69
N PRO A 117 2.47 16.39 0.87
CA PRO A 117 2.19 16.29 -0.56
C PRO A 117 3.13 15.28 -1.22
N GLY A 118 2.55 14.35 -1.99
CA GLY A 118 3.33 13.36 -2.75
C GLY A 118 3.77 12.12 -1.97
N ALA A 119 3.36 11.95 -0.71
CA ALA A 119 3.71 10.76 0.08
C ALA A 119 3.22 9.44 -0.55
N PHE A 120 2.06 9.45 -1.22
CA PHE A 120 1.49 8.29 -1.91
C PHE A 120 0.97 8.69 -3.28
N GLY A 121 1.35 8.00 -4.35
CA GLY A 121 0.79 8.15 -5.70
C GLY A 121 1.03 9.49 -6.41
N ARG A 122 1.50 10.53 -5.70
CA ARG A 122 1.70 11.90 -6.18
C ARG A 122 0.48 12.46 -6.92
N ARG A 123 0.59 12.75 -8.23
CA ARG A 123 -0.42 13.46 -9.03
C ARG A 123 -1.76 12.75 -9.13
N VAL A 124 -1.85 11.45 -8.84
CA VAL A 124 -3.15 10.76 -8.79
C VAL A 124 -4.12 11.43 -7.79
N ASN A 125 -3.60 12.01 -6.71
CA ASN A 125 -4.41 12.67 -5.68
C ASN A 125 -4.90 14.06 -6.08
N ALA A 126 -4.45 14.60 -7.21
CA ALA A 126 -4.93 15.88 -7.68
C ALA A 126 -6.41 15.77 -8.04
N TRP A 127 -7.23 16.74 -7.61
CA TRP A 127 -8.68 16.70 -7.82
C TRP A 127 -9.06 16.58 -9.31
N TYR A 128 -8.26 17.18 -10.20
CA TYR A 128 -8.46 17.12 -11.66
C TYR A 128 -8.02 15.79 -12.29
N VAL A 129 -7.45 14.86 -11.51
CA VAL A 129 -7.24 13.45 -11.90
C VAL A 129 -8.26 12.56 -11.20
N TRP A 130 -8.40 12.72 -9.88
CA TRP A 130 -9.25 11.87 -9.05
C TRP A 130 -10.74 11.96 -9.41
N ILE A 131 -11.27 13.18 -9.56
CA ILE A 131 -12.70 13.39 -9.85
C ILE A 131 -13.06 12.87 -11.25
N PRO A 132 -12.31 13.15 -12.33
CA PRO A 132 -12.57 12.53 -13.62
C PRO A 132 -12.57 11.00 -13.57
N LEU A 133 -11.67 10.35 -12.83
CA LEU A 133 -11.67 8.89 -12.66
C LEU A 133 -12.92 8.38 -11.93
N CYS A 134 -13.34 9.06 -10.85
CA CYS A 134 -14.60 8.74 -10.18
C CYS A 134 -15.79 8.82 -11.15
N VAL A 135 -15.84 9.87 -11.97
CA VAL A 135 -16.87 10.06 -12.99
C VAL A 135 -16.80 8.94 -14.01
N LEU A 136 -15.63 8.67 -14.62
CA LEU A 136 -15.44 7.61 -15.61
C LEU A 136 -15.84 6.23 -15.06
N PHE A 137 -15.57 5.94 -13.79
CA PHE A 137 -15.92 4.68 -13.16
C PHE A 137 -17.44 4.43 -13.09
N ILE A 138 -18.23 5.45 -12.69
CA ILE A 138 -19.68 5.28 -12.51
C ILE A 138 -20.48 5.59 -13.79
N ALA A 139 -19.95 6.47 -14.62
CA ALA A 139 -20.53 7.01 -15.84
C ALA A 139 -21.26 5.98 -16.72
N PRO A 140 -20.62 4.88 -17.16
CA PRO A 140 -21.25 3.93 -18.07
C PRO A 140 -22.51 3.25 -17.54
N PHE A 141 -22.71 3.30 -16.23
CA PHE A 141 -23.81 2.63 -15.54
C PHE A 141 -24.94 3.60 -15.18
N LEU A 142 -24.75 4.91 -15.37
CA LEU A 142 -25.77 5.90 -15.09
C LEU A 142 -26.81 5.98 -16.22
N PRO A 143 -28.10 6.09 -15.90
CA PRO A 143 -29.15 6.14 -16.91
C PRO A 143 -29.25 7.54 -17.54
N TRP A 144 -28.27 7.98 -18.33
CA TRP A 144 -28.21 9.35 -18.86
C TRP A 144 -29.20 9.66 -19.99
N ARG A 145 -29.48 8.69 -20.88
CA ARG A 145 -30.38 8.91 -22.02
C ARG A 145 -31.84 8.58 -21.67
N ARG A 146 -32.77 9.50 -21.98
CA ARG A 146 -34.16 9.14 -22.36
C ARG A 146 -34.05 8.25 -23.59
N THR A 147 -33.91 6.94 -23.40
CA THR A 147 -34.05 6.02 -24.52
C THR A 147 -35.52 6.11 -24.94
N ARG A 148 -35.79 6.66 -26.14
CA ARG A 148 -37.13 6.59 -26.75
C ARG A 148 -37.60 5.15 -26.61
N ALA A 149 -38.74 4.96 -25.96
CA ALA A 149 -39.33 3.67 -25.75
C ALA A 149 -39.37 2.94 -27.10
N ARG A 150 -38.57 1.87 -27.25
CA ARG A 150 -38.95 0.80 -28.17
C ARG A 150 -40.28 0.24 -27.64
N ALA A 151 -41.16 -0.17 -28.55
CA ALA A 151 -42.57 -0.48 -28.34
C ALA A 151 -42.94 -1.50 -27.24
N ASP A 152 -41.99 -1.96 -26.43
CA ASP A 152 -42.17 -2.87 -25.30
C ASP A 152 -42.22 -2.11 -23.96
N GLY A 153 -43.17 -1.17 -23.85
CA GLY A 153 -43.55 -0.51 -22.58
C GLY A 153 -42.47 0.32 -21.86
N PRO A 154 -42.84 1.06 -20.80
CA PRO A 154 -41.92 1.90 -20.05
C PRO A 154 -41.06 1.03 -19.12
N ARG A 155 -39.96 0.46 -19.63
CA ARG A 155 -38.93 -0.15 -18.77
C ARG A 155 -38.23 0.97 -17.98
N ARG A 156 -38.71 1.18 -16.75
CA ARG A 156 -38.37 2.28 -15.86
C ARG A 156 -36.86 2.47 -15.71
N ARG A 157 -36.47 3.74 -15.68
CA ARG A 157 -35.15 4.26 -15.28
C ARG A 157 -34.91 3.90 -13.81
N ALA A 158 -34.52 2.66 -13.53
CA ALA A 158 -34.50 2.15 -12.17
C ALA A 158 -33.08 2.16 -11.60
N TRP A 159 -32.83 3.07 -10.66
CA TRP A 159 -31.73 2.94 -9.72
C TRP A 159 -31.84 1.60 -8.99
N SER A 160 -30.70 0.95 -8.73
CA SER A 160 -30.64 -0.36 -8.11
C SER A 160 -29.57 -0.38 -7.01
N LEU A 161 -29.62 -1.39 -6.14
CA LEU A 161 -28.58 -1.59 -5.11
C LEU A 161 -27.17 -1.70 -5.71
N LEU A 162 -27.03 -2.14 -6.96
CA LEU A 162 -25.73 -2.17 -7.65
C LEU A 162 -25.13 -0.77 -7.85
N HIS A 163 -25.96 0.27 -7.97
CA HIS A 163 -25.47 1.65 -8.01
C HIS A 163 -24.99 2.11 -6.63
N VAL A 164 -25.66 1.68 -5.57
CA VAL A 164 -25.21 1.92 -4.19
C VAL A 164 -23.89 1.19 -3.93
N ASP A 165 -23.72 -0.04 -4.47
CA ASP A 165 -22.46 -0.78 -4.41
C ASP A 165 -21.31 0.01 -5.07
N LEU A 166 -21.54 0.61 -6.25
CA LEU A 166 -20.55 1.48 -6.90
C LEU A 166 -20.27 2.77 -6.10
N LEU A 167 -21.30 3.39 -5.54
CA LEU A 167 -21.16 4.58 -4.71
C LEU A 167 -20.40 4.29 -3.41
N ALA A 168 -20.59 3.10 -2.82
CA ALA A 168 -19.85 2.68 -1.63
C ALA A 168 -18.35 2.52 -1.95
N LEU A 169 -18.01 1.95 -3.11
CA LEU A 169 -16.62 1.86 -3.58
C LEU A 169 -15.98 3.23 -3.82
N LEU A 170 -16.74 4.19 -4.37
CA LEU A 170 -16.27 5.57 -4.53
C LEU A 170 -16.25 6.35 -3.21
N GLY A 171 -17.12 6.01 -2.26
CA GLY A 171 -17.24 6.67 -0.95
C GLY A 171 -15.97 6.59 -0.12
N LEU A 172 -15.14 5.57 -0.35
CA LEU A 172 -13.78 5.49 0.21
C LEU A 172 -12.91 6.72 -0.13
N SER A 173 -13.22 7.44 -1.22
CA SER A 173 -12.55 8.69 -1.59
C SER A 173 -12.69 9.77 -0.53
N VAL A 174 -13.79 9.76 0.25
CA VAL A 174 -14.00 10.73 1.33
C VAL A 174 -12.94 10.52 2.40
N SER A 175 -12.71 9.27 2.83
CA SER A 175 -11.65 8.95 3.78
C SER A 175 -10.27 9.35 3.23
N LEU A 176 -9.97 9.03 1.97
CA LEU A 176 -8.70 9.40 1.35
C LEU A 176 -8.49 10.93 1.30
N ALA A 177 -9.55 11.71 1.10
CA ALA A 177 -9.44 13.16 1.12
C ALA A 177 -8.93 13.66 2.49
N PHE A 178 -9.48 13.16 3.60
CA PHE A 178 -9.00 13.50 4.95
C PHE A 178 -7.59 12.94 5.22
N PHE A 179 -7.27 11.75 4.70
CA PHE A 179 -5.94 11.16 4.78
C PHE A 179 -4.88 12.08 4.16
N ASN A 180 -5.14 12.56 2.95
CA ASN A 180 -4.23 13.44 2.22
C ASN A 180 -4.04 14.81 2.90
N HIS A 181 -4.97 15.23 3.76
CA HIS A 181 -4.84 16.45 4.59
C HIS A 181 -4.26 16.17 5.99
N GLY A 182 -3.77 14.96 6.27
CA GLY A 182 -3.16 14.61 7.56
C GLY A 182 -4.17 14.50 8.72
N THR A 183 -5.46 14.45 8.43
CA THR A 183 -6.55 14.40 9.43
C THR A 183 -6.97 12.96 9.71
N ILE A 184 -6.02 12.14 10.15
CA ILE A 184 -6.18 10.68 10.28
C ILE A 184 -7.29 10.29 11.26
N GLY A 185 -7.49 11.05 12.33
CA GLY A 185 -8.58 10.82 13.30
C GLY A 185 -9.98 10.89 12.70
N ILE A 186 -10.15 11.55 11.54
CA ILE A 186 -11.41 11.58 10.77
C ILE A 186 -11.34 10.58 9.61
N SER A 187 -10.21 10.54 8.91
CA SER A 187 -9.99 9.65 7.77
C SER A 187 -10.27 8.18 8.14
N THR A 188 -9.68 7.68 9.22
CA THR A 188 -9.77 6.26 9.59
C THR A 188 -11.21 5.83 9.89
N PRO A 189 -11.98 6.50 10.77
CA PRO A 189 -13.39 6.16 11.01
C PRO A 189 -14.28 6.19 9.76
N LEU A 190 -14.02 7.10 8.81
CA LEU A 190 -14.83 7.25 7.60
C LEU A 190 -14.74 6.08 6.62
N ILE A 191 -13.75 5.19 6.75
CA ILE A 191 -13.65 3.97 5.94
C ILE A 191 -14.77 2.98 6.32
N TYR A 192 -15.08 2.87 7.61
CA TYR A 192 -15.88 1.79 8.17
C TYR A 192 -17.34 1.76 7.72
N PRO A 193 -18.07 2.88 7.56
CA PRO A 193 -19.44 2.83 7.04
C PRO A 193 -19.53 2.15 5.66
N PHE A 194 -18.58 2.45 4.76
CA PHE A 194 -18.53 1.85 3.43
C PHE A 194 -18.08 0.38 3.48
N MET A 195 -17.07 0.06 4.29
CA MET A 195 -16.62 -1.33 4.49
C MET A 195 -17.70 -2.20 5.13
N LEU A 196 -18.43 -1.68 6.11
CA LEU A 196 -19.54 -2.38 6.76
C LEU A 196 -20.69 -2.60 5.79
N TYR A 197 -21.05 -1.59 5.00
CA TYR A 197 -22.02 -1.74 3.92
C TYR A 197 -21.60 -2.86 2.95
N LEU A 198 -20.36 -2.85 2.46
CA LEU A 198 -19.85 -3.87 1.53
C LEU A 198 -19.82 -5.26 2.19
N LEU A 199 -19.41 -5.37 3.45
CA LEU A 199 -19.42 -6.62 4.19
C LEU A 199 -20.84 -7.20 4.28
N VAL A 200 -21.80 -6.40 4.77
CA VAL A 200 -23.21 -6.80 4.87
C VAL A 200 -23.75 -7.18 3.50
N ARG A 201 -23.43 -6.39 2.46
CA ARG A 201 -23.84 -6.65 1.08
C ARG A 201 -23.33 -8.00 0.59
N MET A 202 -22.05 -8.30 0.79
CA MET A 202 -21.42 -9.55 0.35
C MET A 202 -21.96 -10.76 1.13
N LEU A 203 -22.17 -10.62 2.44
CA LEU A 203 -22.79 -11.66 3.26
C LEU A 203 -24.21 -11.98 2.78
N LEU A 204 -25.04 -10.96 2.56
CA LEU A 204 -26.40 -11.15 2.03
C LEU A 204 -26.38 -11.90 0.69
N LEU A 205 -25.50 -11.52 -0.24
CA LEU A 205 -25.35 -12.20 -1.52
C LEU A 205 -24.90 -13.67 -1.37
N GLY A 206 -23.98 -13.93 -0.44
CA GLY A 206 -23.51 -15.27 -0.07
C GLY A 206 -24.64 -16.16 0.44
N PHE A 207 -25.51 -15.61 1.29
CA PHE A 207 -26.73 -16.27 1.80
C PHE A 207 -27.92 -16.23 0.82
N GLY A 208 -27.71 -15.80 -0.43
CA GLY A 208 -28.75 -15.79 -1.47
C GLY A 208 -29.75 -14.66 -1.38
N ARG A 209 -29.59 -13.72 -0.44
CA ARG A 209 -30.45 -12.55 -0.26
C ARG A 209 -29.95 -11.36 -1.06
N GLY A 210 -30.89 -10.56 -1.59
CA GLY A 210 -30.55 -9.34 -2.32
C GLY A 210 -29.75 -9.57 -3.61
N ARG A 211 -29.84 -10.77 -4.21
CA ARG A 211 -29.29 -11.04 -5.54
C ARG A 211 -30.03 -10.17 -6.57
N PRO A 212 -29.32 -9.36 -7.37
CA PRO A 212 -29.96 -8.55 -8.39
C PRO A 212 -30.74 -9.43 -9.37
N ARG A 213 -31.99 -9.04 -9.68
CA ARG A 213 -32.82 -9.74 -10.68
C ARG A 213 -32.24 -9.62 -12.09
N GLU A 214 -31.61 -8.48 -12.36
CA GLU A 214 -30.97 -8.17 -13.63
C GLU A 214 -29.53 -7.70 -13.39
N PRO A 215 -28.61 -7.95 -14.34
CA PRO A 215 -27.27 -7.37 -14.31
C PRO A 215 -27.31 -5.83 -14.29
N LEU A 216 -26.24 -5.21 -13.80
CA LEU A 216 -26.07 -3.76 -13.94
C LEU A 216 -26.04 -3.40 -15.43
N ARG A 217 -26.94 -2.51 -15.85
CA ARG A 217 -27.06 -2.11 -17.24
C ARG A 217 -25.91 -1.17 -17.61
N VAL A 218 -25.29 -1.45 -18.75
CA VAL A 218 -24.32 -0.56 -19.38
C VAL A 218 -25.07 0.31 -20.40
N TYR A 219 -25.04 1.63 -20.20
CA TYR A 219 -25.74 2.61 -21.04
C TYR A 219 -24.87 3.16 -22.18
N VAL A 220 -23.58 2.82 -22.18
CA VAL A 220 -22.59 3.20 -23.20
C VAL A 220 -22.28 2.00 -24.09
N PRO A 221 -22.13 2.17 -25.42
CA PRO A 221 -21.73 1.06 -26.29
C PRO A 221 -20.39 0.45 -25.88
N VAL A 222 -20.27 -0.87 -26.00
CA VAL A 222 -19.06 -1.62 -25.58
C VAL A 222 -17.80 -1.12 -26.28
N ALA A 223 -17.90 -0.70 -27.55
CA ALA A 223 -16.77 -0.15 -28.29
C ALA A 223 -16.15 1.09 -27.60
N TRP A 224 -16.98 1.95 -27.00
CA TRP A 224 -16.49 3.11 -26.23
C TRP A 224 -15.81 2.70 -24.93
N LEU A 225 -16.24 1.60 -24.30
CA LEU A 225 -15.53 1.05 -23.14
C LEU A 225 -14.17 0.47 -23.54
N VAL A 226 -14.05 -0.14 -24.72
CA VAL A 226 -12.75 -0.60 -25.25
C VAL A 226 -11.82 0.59 -25.49
N ILE A 227 -12.28 1.61 -26.20
CA ILE A 227 -11.50 2.83 -26.46
C ILE A 227 -11.09 3.49 -25.13
N GLY A 228 -12.04 3.62 -24.20
CA GLY A 228 -11.78 4.17 -22.87
C GLY A 228 -10.77 3.34 -22.08
N THR A 229 -10.82 2.00 -22.18
CA THR A 229 -9.85 1.12 -21.51
C THR A 229 -8.45 1.32 -22.08
N ILE A 230 -8.30 1.39 -23.41
CA ILE A 230 -7.00 1.63 -24.06
C ILE A 230 -6.42 2.98 -23.62
N PHE A 231 -7.23 4.04 -23.67
CA PHE A 231 -6.83 5.36 -23.20
C PHE A 231 -6.42 5.35 -21.73
N LEU A 232 -7.25 4.75 -20.86
CA LEU A 232 -6.98 4.67 -19.43
C LEU A 232 -5.69 3.88 -19.16
N VAL A 233 -5.46 2.75 -19.83
CA VAL A 233 -4.20 2.00 -19.69
C VAL A 233 -3.00 2.88 -20.03
N GLY A 234 -3.03 3.57 -21.18
CA GLY A 234 -1.96 4.51 -21.56
C GLY A 234 -1.76 5.64 -20.55
N PHE A 235 -2.84 6.24 -20.08
CA PHE A 235 -2.82 7.29 -19.05
C PHE A 235 -2.23 6.79 -17.72
N ARG A 236 -2.65 5.62 -17.25
CA ARG A 236 -2.22 5.01 -15.98
C ARG A 236 -0.72 4.68 -16.00
N VAL A 237 -0.24 4.06 -17.08
CA VAL A 237 1.18 3.74 -17.28
C VAL A 237 2.00 5.01 -17.43
N GLY A 238 1.55 5.97 -18.23
CA GLY A 238 2.22 7.26 -18.40
C GLY A 238 2.32 8.05 -17.08
N LEU A 239 1.24 8.09 -16.29
CA LEU A 239 1.25 8.75 -14.98
C LEU A 239 2.20 8.04 -14.01
N ASN A 240 2.25 6.70 -14.03
CA ASN A 240 3.18 5.93 -13.22
C ASN A 240 4.64 6.30 -13.54
N ILE A 241 5.00 6.38 -14.82
CA ILE A 241 6.37 6.70 -15.25
C ILE A 241 6.74 8.15 -14.91
N VAL A 242 5.84 9.10 -15.15
CA VAL A 242 6.17 10.53 -15.12
C VAL A 242 5.93 11.18 -13.76
N ASN A 243 4.93 10.73 -12.99
CA ASN A 243 4.58 11.38 -11.73
C ASN A 243 3.92 10.44 -10.73
N SER A 244 4.73 9.53 -10.21
CA SER A 244 4.35 8.59 -9.17
C SER A 244 5.53 8.37 -8.22
N ASN A 245 5.35 7.58 -7.16
CA ASN A 245 6.45 7.22 -6.26
C ASN A 245 6.36 5.78 -5.81
N VAL A 246 7.50 5.19 -5.51
CA VAL A 246 7.58 3.97 -4.74
C VAL A 246 7.39 4.30 -3.27
N ILE A 247 6.63 3.47 -2.55
CA ILE A 247 6.57 3.49 -1.09
C ILE A 247 7.30 2.28 -0.51
N ASP A 248 7.43 2.25 0.81
CA ASP A 248 8.05 1.17 1.60
C ASP A 248 7.62 -0.24 1.16
N VAL A 249 6.35 -0.43 0.82
CA VAL A 249 5.78 -1.71 0.34
C VAL A 249 6.42 -2.18 -0.96
N GLY A 250 6.53 -1.30 -1.96
CA GLY A 250 7.14 -1.62 -3.25
C GLY A 250 8.64 -1.83 -3.13
N TYR A 251 9.28 -1.00 -2.32
CA TYR A 251 10.70 -1.12 -2.00
C TYR A 251 11.02 -2.44 -1.31
N ALA A 252 10.14 -2.89 -0.41
CA ALA A 252 10.30 -4.17 0.24
C ALA A 252 10.30 -5.35 -0.74
N GLY A 253 9.47 -5.28 -1.79
CA GLY A 253 9.51 -6.25 -2.89
C GLY A 253 10.91 -6.34 -3.52
N VAL A 254 11.53 -5.18 -3.81
CA VAL A 254 12.85 -5.11 -4.45
C VAL A 254 13.97 -5.60 -3.51
N ILE A 255 13.97 -5.19 -2.24
CA ILE A 255 14.96 -5.67 -1.26
C ILE A 255 14.85 -7.18 -1.07
N GLY A 256 13.63 -7.70 -0.92
CA GLY A 256 13.42 -9.14 -0.76
C GLY A 256 13.87 -9.92 -1.99
N ALA A 257 13.56 -9.45 -3.19
CA ALA A 257 14.07 -10.04 -4.43
C ALA A 257 15.60 -10.02 -4.52
N ASP A 258 16.24 -8.92 -4.09
CA ASP A 258 17.69 -8.83 -4.01
C ASP A 258 18.29 -9.84 -3.03
N LYS A 259 17.68 -10.01 -1.85
CA LYS A 259 18.10 -11.04 -0.88
C LYS A 259 18.01 -12.44 -1.46
N VAL A 260 16.93 -12.77 -2.17
CA VAL A 260 16.76 -14.07 -2.85
C VAL A 260 17.86 -14.31 -3.87
N LEU A 261 18.19 -13.31 -4.69
CA LEU A 261 19.21 -13.42 -5.74
C LEU A 261 20.63 -13.57 -5.20
N HIS A 262 20.89 -13.12 -3.97
CA HIS A 262 22.20 -13.20 -3.32
C HIS A 262 22.27 -14.25 -2.22
N ASP A 263 21.32 -15.20 -2.18
CA ASP A 263 21.26 -16.27 -1.18
C ASP A 263 21.38 -15.75 0.27
N LYS A 264 20.64 -14.68 0.57
CA LYS A 264 20.56 -14.09 1.90
C LYS A 264 19.25 -14.49 2.59
N PRO A 265 19.25 -14.62 3.93
CA PRO A 265 18.02 -14.81 4.68
C PRO A 265 16.99 -13.70 4.38
N LEU A 266 15.77 -14.11 4.08
CA LEU A 266 14.66 -13.21 3.73
C LEU A 266 14.23 -12.32 4.90
N TYR A 267 14.19 -12.87 6.12
CA TYR A 267 13.70 -12.19 7.33
C TYR A 267 14.87 -11.84 8.27
N GLY A 268 14.80 -10.66 8.88
CA GLY A 268 15.87 -10.07 9.67
C GLY A 268 16.94 -9.36 8.84
N ASN A 269 17.74 -8.51 9.49
CA ASN A 269 18.84 -7.75 8.88
C ASN A 269 18.39 -6.93 7.65
N TRP A 270 17.29 -6.19 7.79
CA TRP A 270 16.81 -5.27 6.76
C TRP A 270 17.47 -3.89 6.87
N PRO A 271 17.64 -3.18 5.75
CA PRO A 271 18.16 -1.81 5.75
C PRO A 271 17.36 -0.87 6.68
N LYS A 272 18.04 0.11 7.30
CA LYS A 272 17.41 1.03 8.26
C LYS A 272 16.29 1.87 7.65
N ASP A 273 16.41 2.19 6.37
CA ASP A 273 15.43 2.95 5.57
C ASP A 273 14.18 2.11 5.21
N ASN A 274 14.18 0.79 5.46
CA ASN A 274 12.99 -0.05 5.38
C ASN A 274 13.05 -1.23 6.37
N ALA A 275 13.26 -0.93 7.65
CA ALA A 275 13.58 -1.92 8.68
C ALA A 275 12.45 -2.93 8.96
N SER A 276 11.22 -2.65 8.52
CA SER A 276 10.06 -3.55 8.65
C SER A 276 9.52 -4.04 7.29
N GLY A 277 10.38 -4.06 6.27
CA GLY A 277 10.02 -4.55 4.93
C GLY A 277 9.81 -6.07 4.86
N ASP A 278 10.30 -6.82 5.85
CA ASP A 278 10.15 -8.27 6.00
C ASP A 278 8.83 -8.73 6.63
N THR A 279 7.79 -7.91 6.57
CA THR A 279 6.50 -8.24 7.20
C THR A 279 5.54 -9.04 6.29
N TYR A 280 5.96 -9.36 5.07
CA TYR A 280 5.15 -10.07 4.06
C TYR A 280 5.53 -11.54 3.95
N GLY A 281 4.65 -12.33 3.33
CA GLY A 281 5.01 -13.70 2.98
C GLY A 281 6.04 -13.74 1.83
N PRO A 282 6.78 -14.86 1.68
CA PRO A 282 7.93 -14.91 0.79
C PRO A 282 7.60 -14.76 -0.70
N VAL A 283 6.36 -15.10 -1.11
CA VAL A 283 5.91 -14.98 -2.50
C VAL A 283 5.88 -13.52 -2.96
N ALA A 284 5.64 -12.58 -2.03
CA ALA A 284 5.71 -11.15 -2.34
C ALA A 284 7.10 -10.73 -2.83
N TYR A 285 8.17 -11.36 -2.32
CA TYR A 285 9.55 -11.07 -2.73
C TYR A 285 9.92 -11.81 -4.03
N TYR A 286 9.51 -13.07 -4.17
CA TYR A 286 9.78 -13.85 -5.38
C TYR A 286 9.21 -13.21 -6.64
N ALA A 287 8.00 -12.63 -6.53
CA ALA A 287 7.35 -11.97 -7.65
C ALA A 287 8.13 -10.76 -8.18
N TYR A 288 9.03 -10.18 -7.39
CA TYR A 288 9.86 -9.04 -7.78
C TYR A 288 11.19 -9.44 -8.44
N VAL A 289 11.59 -10.72 -8.37
CA VAL A 289 12.88 -11.21 -8.90
C VAL A 289 13.11 -10.86 -10.37
N PRO A 290 12.17 -11.10 -11.30
CA PRO A 290 12.40 -10.77 -12.71
C PRO A 290 12.71 -9.28 -12.92
N PHE A 291 12.02 -8.39 -12.20
CA PHE A 291 12.19 -6.95 -12.33
C PHE A 291 13.51 -6.48 -11.70
N ARG A 292 13.89 -7.06 -10.56
CA ARG A 292 15.19 -6.80 -9.94
C ARG A 292 16.35 -7.24 -10.84
N VAL A 293 16.22 -8.34 -11.55
CA VAL A 293 17.23 -8.81 -12.52
C VAL A 293 17.34 -7.86 -13.71
N ILE A 294 16.22 -7.42 -14.28
CA ILE A 294 16.21 -6.55 -15.47
C ILE A 294 16.71 -5.13 -15.17
N PHE A 295 16.26 -4.55 -14.05
CA PHE A 295 16.44 -3.11 -13.78
C PHE A 295 17.49 -2.77 -12.73
N GLY A 296 18.05 -3.77 -12.03
CA GLY A 296 19.03 -3.48 -10.99
C GLY A 296 18.42 -2.96 -9.69
N TRP A 297 19.29 -2.70 -8.72
CA TRP A 297 19.04 -1.87 -7.54
C TRP A 297 20.38 -1.42 -6.98
N SER A 298 20.48 -0.15 -6.57
CA SER A 298 21.71 0.48 -6.09
C SER A 298 22.09 0.13 -4.64
N GLY A 299 21.25 -0.64 -3.93
CA GLY A 299 21.47 -1.03 -2.54
C GLY A 299 20.95 -0.05 -1.49
N LYS A 300 20.39 1.09 -1.89
CA LYS A 300 19.75 2.10 -1.01
C LYS A 300 18.49 2.65 -1.66
N TRP A 301 17.65 3.33 -0.89
CA TRP A 301 16.57 4.13 -1.47
C TRP A 301 17.17 5.23 -2.35
N ASP A 302 16.71 5.35 -3.60
CA ASP A 302 17.10 6.45 -4.47
C ASP A 302 16.14 7.63 -4.26
N PRO A 303 16.60 8.80 -3.79
CA PRO A 303 15.74 9.97 -3.56
C PRO A 303 15.23 10.63 -4.85
N GLY A 304 15.51 10.07 -6.03
CA GLY A 304 14.95 10.52 -7.30
C GLY A 304 13.42 10.56 -7.35
N ASP A 305 12.91 11.18 -8.39
CA ASP A 305 11.47 11.33 -8.66
C ASP A 305 11.04 10.46 -9.84
N GLY A 306 9.87 9.82 -9.74
CA GLY A 306 9.29 9.06 -10.85
C GLY A 306 10.03 7.73 -11.12
N TRP A 307 10.03 7.29 -12.38
CA TRP A 307 10.57 5.98 -12.80
C TRP A 307 12.00 5.69 -12.32
N ASP A 308 12.86 6.71 -12.27
CA ASP A 308 14.27 6.56 -11.90
C ASP A 308 14.43 6.21 -10.41
N SER A 309 13.40 6.45 -9.59
CA SER A 309 13.32 5.98 -8.20
C SER A 309 12.84 4.53 -8.14
N LEU A 310 13.77 3.58 -8.22
CA LEU A 310 13.50 2.13 -8.23
C LEU A 310 12.66 1.62 -9.43
N PRO A 311 13.23 1.58 -10.65
CA PRO A 311 12.53 1.09 -11.85
C PRO A 311 11.96 -0.33 -11.71
N ALA A 312 12.63 -1.20 -10.93
CA ALA A 312 12.14 -2.56 -10.66
C ALA A 312 10.76 -2.57 -9.97
N ALA A 313 10.50 -1.65 -9.05
CA ALA A 313 9.22 -1.58 -8.35
C ALA A 313 8.12 -1.02 -9.26
N HIS A 314 8.44 -0.02 -10.09
CA HIS A 314 7.53 0.51 -11.10
C HIS A 314 7.13 -0.56 -12.12
N ALA A 315 8.10 -1.28 -12.67
CA ALA A 315 7.87 -2.35 -13.62
C ALA A 315 6.97 -3.45 -13.02
N ALA A 316 7.23 -3.85 -11.78
CA ALA A 316 6.42 -4.84 -11.08
C ALA A 316 4.96 -4.37 -10.92
N ALA A 317 4.75 -3.15 -10.43
CA ALA A 317 3.42 -2.59 -10.22
C ALA A 317 2.62 -2.48 -11.53
N ILE A 318 3.26 -2.01 -12.62
CA ILE A 318 2.63 -1.94 -13.95
C ILE A 318 2.24 -3.34 -14.43
N VAL A 319 3.14 -4.32 -14.35
CA VAL A 319 2.84 -5.68 -14.83
C VAL A 319 1.72 -6.31 -14.02
N PHE A 320 1.71 -6.17 -12.69
CA PHE A 320 0.64 -6.71 -11.85
C PHE A 320 -0.72 -6.04 -12.14
N ASP A 321 -0.76 -4.72 -12.38
CA ASP A 321 -1.97 -3.99 -12.77
C ASP A 321 -2.52 -4.51 -14.12
N LEU A 322 -1.66 -4.60 -15.14
CA LEU A 322 -2.04 -5.05 -16.48
C LEU A 322 -2.50 -6.52 -16.50
N LEU A 323 -1.79 -7.40 -15.79
CA LEU A 323 -2.19 -8.80 -15.66
C LEU A 323 -3.52 -8.95 -14.91
N THR A 324 -3.77 -8.11 -13.89
CA THR A 324 -5.07 -8.12 -13.19
C THR A 324 -6.19 -7.68 -14.10
N LEU A 325 -5.99 -6.60 -14.87
CA LEU A 325 -6.94 -6.11 -15.87
C LEU A 325 -7.26 -7.20 -16.91
N PHE A 326 -6.24 -7.86 -17.44
CA PHE A 326 -6.41 -8.94 -18.41
C PHE A 326 -7.10 -10.17 -17.79
N GLY A 327 -6.74 -10.53 -16.56
CA GLY A 327 -7.40 -11.60 -15.82
C GLY A 327 -8.88 -11.33 -15.61
N LEU A 328 -9.25 -10.08 -15.29
CA LEU A 328 -10.64 -9.65 -15.15
C LEU A 328 -11.41 -9.70 -16.47
N TYR A 329 -10.77 -9.34 -17.59
CA TYR A 329 -11.36 -9.52 -18.92
C TYR A 329 -11.72 -11.00 -19.17
N TRP A 330 -10.78 -11.92 -18.94
CA TRP A 330 -11.01 -13.34 -19.12
C TRP A 330 -12.04 -13.92 -18.16
N LEU A 331 -12.01 -13.47 -16.90
CA LEU A 331 -12.98 -13.90 -15.90
C LEU A 331 -14.39 -13.48 -16.30
N GLY A 332 -14.57 -12.21 -16.69
CA GLY A 332 -15.85 -11.72 -17.20
C GLY A 332 -16.31 -12.48 -18.45
N ARG A 333 -15.38 -12.76 -19.38
CA ARG A 333 -15.65 -13.56 -20.57
C ARG A 333 -16.17 -14.96 -20.24
N ARG A 334 -15.56 -15.64 -19.26
CA ARG A 334 -16.02 -16.96 -18.80
C ARG A 334 -17.37 -16.92 -18.10
N VAL A 335 -17.67 -15.84 -17.38
CA VAL A 335 -18.90 -15.72 -16.58
C VAL A 335 -20.12 -15.34 -17.43
N ARG A 336 -20.03 -14.31 -18.29
CA ARG A 336 -21.16 -13.82 -19.11
C ARG A 336 -20.76 -13.34 -20.50
N GLY A 337 -19.64 -13.81 -21.04
CA GLY A 337 -19.20 -13.47 -22.40
C GLY A 337 -18.40 -12.16 -22.49
N PRO A 338 -17.93 -11.82 -23.71
CA PRO A 338 -16.90 -10.80 -23.93
C PRO A 338 -17.30 -9.40 -23.44
N THR A 339 -18.60 -9.07 -23.47
CA THR A 339 -19.10 -7.78 -22.97
C THR A 339 -18.80 -7.61 -21.48
N LEU A 340 -19.03 -8.62 -20.64
CA LEU A 340 -18.70 -8.53 -19.22
C LEU A 340 -17.17 -8.43 -19.03
N GLY A 341 -16.39 -9.13 -19.84
CA GLY A 341 -14.94 -9.00 -19.84
C GLY A 341 -14.47 -7.56 -20.06
N VAL A 342 -15.00 -6.89 -21.10
CA VAL A 342 -14.70 -5.47 -21.37
C VAL A 342 -15.13 -4.58 -20.21
N VAL A 343 -16.31 -4.82 -19.64
CA VAL A 343 -16.82 -4.03 -18.50
C VAL A 343 -15.92 -4.15 -17.27
N LEU A 344 -15.48 -5.35 -16.92
CA LEU A 344 -14.60 -5.55 -15.75
C LEU A 344 -13.20 -4.95 -15.98
N ALA A 345 -12.64 -5.09 -17.18
CA ALA A 345 -11.37 -4.46 -17.53
C ALA A 345 -11.46 -2.93 -17.49
N TYR A 346 -12.53 -2.36 -18.05
CA TYR A 346 -12.80 -0.92 -17.98
C TYR A 346 -12.97 -0.46 -16.53
N ALA A 347 -13.76 -1.17 -15.73
CA ALA A 347 -14.00 -0.83 -14.33
C ALA A 347 -12.70 -0.85 -13.52
N TRP A 348 -11.83 -1.84 -13.73
CA TRP A 348 -10.49 -1.86 -13.12
C TRP A 348 -9.66 -0.65 -13.54
N ALA A 349 -9.62 -0.33 -14.84
CA ALA A 349 -8.84 0.79 -15.36
C ALA A 349 -9.38 2.16 -14.92
N ALA A 350 -10.69 2.30 -14.74
CA ALA A 350 -11.34 3.55 -14.37
C ALA A 350 -11.40 3.78 -12.85
N TYR A 351 -11.36 2.71 -12.04
CA TYR A 351 -11.48 2.84 -10.59
C TYR A 351 -10.27 3.60 -10.01
N PRO A 352 -10.47 4.73 -9.31
CA PRO A 352 -9.35 5.57 -8.87
C PRO A 352 -8.39 4.88 -7.90
N PHE A 353 -8.87 3.96 -7.06
CA PHE A 353 -8.01 3.27 -6.08
C PHE A 353 -7.06 2.24 -6.70
N THR A 354 -7.40 1.64 -7.85
CA THR A 354 -6.44 0.78 -8.56
C THR A 354 -5.32 1.63 -9.15
N LEU A 355 -5.62 2.84 -9.62
CA LEU A 355 -4.57 3.78 -10.07
C LEU A 355 -3.74 4.28 -8.89
N TRP A 356 -4.36 4.58 -7.76
CA TRP A 356 -3.67 4.99 -6.54
C TRP A 356 -2.66 3.92 -6.08
N THR A 357 -3.08 2.65 -6.14
CA THR A 357 -2.22 1.50 -5.87
C THR A 357 -1.06 1.42 -6.86
N LEU A 358 -1.35 1.50 -8.16
CA LEU A 358 -0.33 1.48 -9.22
C LEU A 358 0.69 2.62 -9.06
N THR A 359 0.23 3.85 -8.82
CA THR A 359 1.10 5.04 -8.71
C THR A 359 1.81 5.15 -7.36
N SER A 360 1.37 4.41 -6.34
CA SER A 360 2.15 4.22 -5.11
C SER A 360 3.15 3.05 -5.23
N ASN A 361 3.13 2.35 -6.38
CA ASN A 361 4.00 1.21 -6.72
C ASN A 361 4.05 0.13 -5.62
N THR A 362 2.91 -0.16 -5.00
CA THR A 362 2.81 -1.20 -3.98
C THR A 362 2.67 -2.58 -4.62
N ASN A 363 2.91 -3.64 -3.83
CA ASN A 363 2.65 -5.02 -4.24
C ASN A 363 1.18 -5.45 -4.06
N ASP A 364 0.24 -4.56 -3.75
CA ASP A 364 -1.18 -4.92 -3.54
C ASP A 364 -1.89 -5.40 -4.81
N ALA A 365 -1.44 -4.92 -5.97
CA ALA A 365 -1.92 -5.39 -7.26
C ALA A 365 -1.58 -6.88 -7.49
N LEU A 366 -0.49 -7.41 -6.90
CA LEU A 366 -0.17 -8.84 -6.96
C LEU A 366 -1.19 -9.69 -6.21
N VAL A 367 -1.67 -9.22 -5.05
CA VAL A 367 -2.74 -9.90 -4.31
C VAL A 367 -4.01 -9.93 -5.16
N SER A 368 -4.36 -8.80 -5.77
CA SER A 368 -5.52 -8.70 -6.67
C SER A 368 -5.40 -9.66 -7.86
N LEU A 369 -4.22 -9.72 -8.49
CA LEU A 369 -3.91 -10.66 -9.57
C LEU A 369 -4.14 -12.11 -9.13
N LEU A 370 -3.54 -12.53 -8.01
CA LEU A 370 -3.64 -13.90 -7.53
C LEU A 370 -5.08 -14.28 -7.17
N LEU A 371 -5.87 -13.36 -6.61
CA LEU A 371 -7.29 -13.58 -6.36
C LEU A 371 -8.10 -13.73 -7.65
N VAL A 372 -7.82 -12.93 -8.68
CA VAL A 372 -8.45 -13.07 -10.01
C VAL A 372 -8.06 -14.39 -10.65
N VAL A 373 -6.78 -14.79 -10.55
CA VAL A 373 -6.31 -16.10 -11.04
C VAL A 373 -6.98 -17.25 -10.28
N ALA A 374 -7.16 -17.13 -8.95
CA ALA A 374 -7.87 -18.13 -8.16
C ALA A 374 -9.31 -18.33 -8.65
N LEU A 375 -10.00 -17.25 -9.01
CA LEU A 375 -11.33 -17.31 -9.63
C LEU A 375 -11.31 -17.90 -11.04
N LEU A 376 -10.27 -17.62 -11.84
CA LEU A 376 -10.10 -18.22 -13.16
C LEU A 376 -9.88 -19.74 -13.07
N VAL A 377 -9.15 -20.22 -12.07
CA VAL A 377 -8.86 -21.65 -11.90
C VAL A 377 -9.81 -22.35 -10.92
N ILE A 378 -10.93 -21.71 -10.56
CA ILE A 378 -11.83 -22.16 -9.47
C ILE A 378 -12.39 -23.58 -9.65
N THR A 379 -12.49 -24.03 -10.91
CA THR A 379 -12.97 -25.37 -11.27
C THR A 379 -11.95 -26.49 -11.05
N SER A 380 -10.65 -26.16 -10.92
CA SER A 380 -9.59 -27.13 -10.66
C SER A 380 -9.17 -27.12 -9.19
N ALA A 381 -9.50 -28.21 -8.49
CA ALA A 381 -9.16 -28.40 -7.08
C ALA A 381 -7.66 -28.25 -6.76
N PRO A 382 -6.71 -28.88 -7.49
CA PRO A 382 -5.30 -28.63 -7.22
C PRO A 382 -4.88 -27.19 -7.55
N ALA A 383 -5.35 -26.62 -8.68
CA ALA A 383 -4.93 -25.27 -9.09
C ALA A 383 -5.38 -24.19 -8.11
N ARG A 384 -6.63 -24.25 -7.61
CA ARG A 384 -7.10 -23.31 -6.59
C ARG A 384 -6.38 -23.50 -5.24
N GLY A 385 -5.87 -24.69 -4.95
CA GLY A 385 -4.97 -24.95 -3.81
C GLY A 385 -3.64 -24.24 -3.98
N VAL A 386 -2.97 -24.42 -5.13
CA VAL A 386 -1.71 -23.72 -5.46
C VAL A 386 -1.87 -22.20 -5.37
N VAL A 387 -2.84 -21.64 -6.11
CA VAL A 387 -3.01 -20.18 -6.18
C VAL A 387 -3.46 -19.60 -4.84
N GLY A 388 -4.29 -20.32 -4.07
CA GLY A 388 -4.68 -19.92 -2.73
C GLY A 388 -3.49 -19.84 -1.76
N ALA A 389 -2.58 -20.81 -1.82
CA ALA A 389 -1.34 -20.79 -1.04
C ALA A 389 -0.42 -19.63 -1.46
N LEU A 390 -0.23 -19.41 -2.77
CA LEU A 390 0.57 -18.29 -3.27
C LEU A 390 -0.01 -16.92 -2.89
N ALA A 391 -1.33 -16.77 -2.93
CA ALA A 391 -2.01 -15.54 -2.49
C ALA A 391 -1.77 -15.30 -0.99
N GLY A 392 -1.97 -16.34 -0.16
CA GLY A 392 -1.76 -16.26 1.30
C GLY A 392 -0.30 -16.03 1.71
N LEU A 393 0.66 -16.54 0.94
CA LEU A 393 2.09 -16.27 1.12
C LEU A 393 2.57 -15.02 0.37
N THR A 394 1.71 -14.28 -0.31
CA THR A 394 1.99 -12.90 -0.72
C THR A 394 1.63 -11.96 0.43
N LYS A 395 0.38 -12.04 0.89
CA LYS A 395 -0.12 -11.42 2.13
C LYS A 395 -1.06 -12.40 2.83
N PHE A 396 -1.06 -12.40 4.16
CA PHE A 396 -1.75 -13.45 4.92
C PHE A 396 -3.28 -13.38 4.86
N ALA A 397 -3.87 -12.22 4.58
CA ALA A 397 -5.33 -12.05 4.54
C ALA A 397 -6.03 -13.03 3.57
N PRO A 398 -5.55 -13.25 2.32
CA PRO A 398 -6.04 -14.29 1.43
C PRO A 398 -6.15 -15.71 2.00
N PHE A 399 -5.41 -16.09 3.05
CA PHE A 399 -5.59 -17.41 3.68
C PHE A 399 -7.01 -17.62 4.23
N ALA A 400 -7.72 -16.55 4.59
CA ALA A 400 -9.13 -16.63 4.98
C ALA A 400 -10.04 -17.22 3.88
N LEU A 401 -9.60 -17.20 2.62
CA LEU A 401 -10.33 -17.78 1.50
C LEU A 401 -10.05 -19.28 1.31
N ALA A 402 -9.10 -19.88 2.02
CA ALA A 402 -8.75 -21.30 1.84
C ALA A 402 -9.95 -22.25 2.00
N PRO A 403 -10.86 -22.09 2.98
CA PRO A 403 -12.06 -22.94 3.07
C PRO A 403 -13.02 -22.75 1.89
N LEU A 404 -13.16 -21.51 1.40
CA LEU A 404 -13.99 -21.21 0.21
C LEU A 404 -13.40 -21.86 -1.04
N LEU A 405 -12.09 -21.74 -1.23
CA LEU A 405 -11.38 -22.35 -2.34
C LEU A 405 -11.40 -23.87 -2.24
N LEU A 406 -11.30 -24.46 -1.04
CA LEU A 406 -11.46 -25.90 -0.85
C LEU A 406 -12.84 -26.37 -1.32
N ARG A 407 -13.91 -25.66 -0.94
CA ARG A 407 -15.28 -25.96 -1.36
C ARG A 407 -15.43 -25.94 -2.89
N GLY A 408 -14.89 -24.92 -3.56
CA GLY A 408 -15.02 -24.77 -5.01
C GLY A 408 -16.40 -24.27 -5.49
N VAL A 409 -16.83 -24.70 -6.67
CA VAL A 409 -18.11 -24.32 -7.29
C VAL A 409 -19.08 -25.51 -7.37
N GLY A 410 -20.38 -25.24 -7.27
CA GLY A 410 -21.43 -26.25 -7.44
C GLY A 410 -21.73 -27.08 -6.18
N PRO A 411 -22.10 -28.37 -6.33
CA PRO A 411 -22.32 -29.31 -5.23
C PRO A 411 -21.10 -29.44 -4.30
N PRO A 412 -21.24 -30.06 -3.12
CA PRO A 412 -20.12 -30.35 -2.23
C PRO A 412 -18.99 -31.10 -2.97
N PRO A 413 -17.70 -30.76 -2.74
CA PRO A 413 -16.59 -31.38 -3.45
C PRO A 413 -16.48 -32.87 -3.09
N HIS A 414 -16.09 -33.70 -4.06
CA HIS A 414 -15.80 -35.10 -3.78
C HIS A 414 -14.54 -35.23 -2.91
N ARG A 415 -14.45 -36.32 -2.15
CA ARG A 415 -13.28 -36.60 -1.28
C ARG A 415 -11.94 -36.50 -2.03
N ARG A 416 -11.90 -36.94 -3.29
CA ARG A 416 -10.69 -36.86 -4.15
C ARG A 416 -10.27 -35.42 -4.44
N ASP A 417 -11.23 -34.52 -4.65
CA ASP A 417 -10.94 -33.11 -4.90
C ASP A 417 -10.45 -32.40 -3.65
N VAL A 418 -11.02 -32.73 -2.49
CA VAL A 418 -10.53 -32.28 -1.19
C VAL A 418 -9.07 -32.69 -0.98
N VAL A 419 -8.75 -33.96 -1.20
CA VAL A 419 -7.37 -34.47 -1.06
C VAL A 419 -6.42 -33.77 -2.04
N ARG A 420 -6.79 -33.65 -3.31
CA ARG A 420 -5.98 -32.97 -4.33
C ARG A 420 -5.72 -31.50 -3.98
N TYR A 421 -6.76 -30.79 -3.50
CA TYR A 421 -6.62 -29.41 -3.04
C TYR A 421 -5.64 -29.33 -1.86
N VAL A 422 -5.85 -30.13 -0.82
CA VAL A 422 -5.05 -30.09 0.42
C VAL A 422 -3.59 -30.40 0.12
N ILE A 423 -3.32 -31.43 -0.69
CA ILE A 423 -1.96 -31.78 -1.11
C ILE A 423 -1.33 -30.61 -1.88
N ALA A 424 -2.00 -30.10 -2.91
CA ALA A 424 -1.46 -29.03 -3.74
C ALA A 424 -1.20 -27.74 -2.94
N PHE A 425 -2.13 -27.36 -2.06
CA PHE A 425 -2.00 -26.21 -1.16
C PHE A 425 -0.81 -26.39 -0.22
N THR A 426 -0.73 -27.52 0.48
CA THR A 426 0.32 -27.79 1.47
C THR A 426 1.70 -27.86 0.81
N LEU A 427 1.82 -28.58 -0.32
CA LEU A 427 3.08 -28.64 -1.07
C LEU A 427 3.51 -27.26 -1.56
N THR A 428 2.58 -26.44 -2.02
CA THR A 428 2.89 -25.06 -2.44
C THR A 428 3.39 -24.21 -1.28
N VAL A 429 2.76 -24.31 -0.10
CA VAL A 429 3.23 -23.62 1.11
C VAL A 429 4.65 -24.07 1.46
N VAL A 430 4.89 -25.37 1.51
CA VAL A 430 6.21 -25.92 1.84
C VAL A 430 7.27 -25.45 0.84
N VAL A 431 6.99 -25.56 -0.46
CA VAL A 431 7.91 -25.15 -1.53
C VAL A 431 8.21 -23.65 -1.47
N ALA A 432 7.19 -22.81 -1.31
CA ALA A 432 7.37 -21.36 -1.22
C ALA A 432 8.13 -20.94 0.06
N MET A 433 8.04 -21.74 1.12
CA MET A 433 8.78 -21.53 2.37
C MET A 433 10.18 -22.15 2.37
N LEU A 434 10.60 -22.87 1.32
CA LEU A 434 11.92 -23.54 1.30
C LEU A 434 13.08 -22.60 1.62
N PRO A 435 13.21 -21.39 1.02
CA PRO A 435 14.28 -20.46 1.40
C PRO A 435 14.26 -20.08 2.88
N VAL A 436 13.09 -19.99 3.51
CA VAL A 436 12.97 -19.70 4.95
C VAL A 436 13.43 -20.89 5.79
N LEU A 437 13.05 -22.10 5.38
CA LEU A 437 13.39 -23.35 6.07
C LEU A 437 14.89 -23.69 5.93
N LEU A 438 15.45 -23.51 4.73
CA LEU A 438 16.85 -23.83 4.44
C LEU A 438 17.84 -22.84 5.08
N HIS A 439 17.41 -21.62 5.38
CA HIS A 439 18.22 -20.60 6.07
C HIS A 439 17.98 -20.55 7.59
N ASP A 440 17.31 -21.55 8.18
CA ASP A 440 16.91 -21.57 9.60
C ASP A 440 16.21 -20.28 10.07
N ASN A 441 15.45 -19.66 9.16
CA ASN A 441 14.93 -18.31 9.31
C ASN A 441 13.48 -18.27 9.83
N LEU A 442 12.95 -19.43 10.28
CA LEU A 442 11.56 -19.59 10.70
C LEU A 442 11.21 -18.74 11.94
N HIS A 443 12.13 -18.59 12.88
CA HIS A 443 11.91 -17.74 14.06
C HIS A 443 11.81 -16.27 13.67
N SER A 444 12.72 -15.77 12.82
CA SER A 444 12.67 -14.40 12.29
C SER A 444 11.40 -14.19 11.46
N PHE A 445 11.03 -15.14 10.60
CA PHE A 445 9.77 -15.12 9.89
C PHE A 445 8.58 -14.92 10.83
N TRP A 446 8.45 -15.74 11.88
CA TRP A 446 7.35 -15.61 12.84
C TRP A 446 7.35 -14.25 13.55
N ARG A 447 8.52 -13.82 14.03
CA ARG A 447 8.68 -12.56 14.77
C ARG A 447 8.33 -11.35 13.90
N ASP A 448 8.91 -11.28 12.71
CA ASP A 448 8.90 -10.09 11.85
C ASP A 448 7.63 -10.03 10.98
N THR A 449 6.95 -11.15 10.76
CA THR A 449 5.66 -11.19 10.05
C THR A 449 4.47 -11.25 11.01
N ILE A 450 4.21 -12.42 11.60
CA ILE A 450 2.97 -12.71 12.33
C ILE A 450 2.93 -11.97 13.66
N ALA A 451 3.97 -12.10 14.49
CA ALA A 451 3.99 -11.49 15.82
C ALA A 451 4.03 -9.96 15.73
N TYR A 452 4.84 -9.41 14.81
CA TYR A 452 4.87 -7.97 14.56
C TYR A 452 3.52 -7.42 14.12
N GLN A 453 2.87 -8.03 13.11
CA GLN A 453 1.58 -7.55 12.61
C GLN A 453 0.45 -7.72 13.63
N ALA A 454 0.49 -8.77 14.46
CA ALA A 454 -0.50 -8.99 15.52
C ALA A 454 -0.34 -8.03 16.71
N GLY A 455 0.88 -7.55 16.97
CA GLY A 455 1.17 -6.66 18.11
C GLY A 455 1.27 -5.17 17.76
N ARG A 456 1.31 -4.80 16.47
CA ARG A 456 1.50 -3.42 16.03
C ARG A 456 0.19 -2.63 16.10
N SER A 457 0.16 -1.59 16.93
CA SER A 457 -0.89 -0.57 16.89
C SER A 457 -0.67 0.40 15.72
N SER A 458 -1.72 0.78 15.00
CA SER A 458 -1.64 1.70 13.85
C SER A 458 -2.76 2.73 13.88
N PRO A 459 -2.50 4.01 13.59
CA PRO A 459 -3.57 5.02 13.51
C PRO A 459 -4.48 4.84 12.28
N PHE A 460 -4.12 3.94 11.36
CA PHE A 460 -4.86 3.65 10.13
C PHE A 460 -5.86 2.50 10.27
N SER A 461 -6.04 2.00 11.50
CA SER A 461 -6.98 0.96 11.85
C SER A 461 -7.63 1.29 13.19
N ILE A 462 -8.86 0.80 13.41
CA ILE A 462 -9.49 0.76 14.74
C ILE A 462 -9.00 -0.42 15.59
N TRP A 463 -8.33 -1.38 14.94
CA TRP A 463 -7.52 -2.39 15.63
C TRP A 463 -6.32 -1.67 16.21
#